data_AF-A0A9D0XQZ5-F1
#
_entry.id   AF-A0A9D0XQZ5-F1
#
_cell.length_a   1.000
_cell.length_b   1.000
_cell.length_c   1.000
_cell.angle_alpha   90.00
_cell.angle_beta   90.00
_cell.angle_gamma   90.00
#
_symmetry.space_group_name_H-M   'P 1'
#
loop_
_entity.id
_entity.type
_entity.pdbx_description
1 polymer ?
#
loop_
_entity_poly.entity_id
_entity_poly.type
_entity_poly.pdbx_seq_one_letter_code
_entity_poly.pdbx_strand_id
1 'polypeptide(L)'
;MIRRGVGVGLLIVAVLLASAGIVSAQGDEPLPPCEGESVSGTVVEVDEATGTVTVQTETGLCTVTLAEDGMDHPIASLLGAFFGDVSIGDLVEALETVQGCAVEQEGGWLWSPCEAEGAVPVRVVGEKEGAFVALMEDGTEVVVTVEGPGAAEALSDALETLAVEWRLDGEGNVVPVSEEIAAYHEEGIGFGVLVKLYAMASALPDVTVDDLVAAFQSGMGIGEIFHEYGRPSVLGVGHAVGRGHSGDRHSPPDHAGPPSGEDHPGRGHGWGRTDHPVWGSDHPGRGRGRDK
;
A
#
# COMPACT_ATOMS: atom_id res chain seq x y z
N MET A 1 -62.58 -22.97 -7.08
CA MET A 1 -61.17 -23.18 -6.68
C MET A 1 -60.31 -23.35 -7.93
N ILE A 2 -59.70 -22.28 -8.44
CA ILE A 2 -58.67 -22.37 -9.47
C ILE A 2 -57.62 -21.31 -9.12
N ARG A 3 -56.52 -21.73 -8.49
CA ARG A 3 -55.32 -20.90 -8.28
C ARG A 3 -54.50 -20.95 -9.57
N ARG A 4 -54.39 -19.83 -10.27
CA ARG A 4 -53.38 -19.65 -11.33
C ARG A 4 -52.15 -19.02 -10.69
N GLY A 5 -51.06 -19.77 -10.66
CA GLY A 5 -49.75 -19.29 -10.23
C GLY A 5 -49.20 -18.33 -11.27
N VAL A 6 -48.81 -17.14 -10.82
CA VAL A 6 -48.03 -16.18 -11.60
C VAL A 6 -46.57 -16.61 -11.44
N GLY A 7 -45.98 -17.10 -12.53
CA GLY A 7 -44.55 -17.37 -12.61
C GLY A 7 -43.79 -16.06 -12.63
N VAL A 8 -43.01 -15.81 -11.59
CA VAL A 8 -42.01 -14.74 -11.55
C VAL A 8 -40.83 -15.24 -12.40
N GLY A 9 -40.78 -14.78 -13.65
CA GLY A 9 -39.62 -14.97 -14.52
C GLY A 9 -38.52 -14.02 -14.08
N LEU A 10 -37.50 -14.58 -13.44
CA LEU A 10 -36.25 -13.89 -13.11
C LEU A 10 -35.50 -13.62 -14.42
N LEU A 11 -35.65 -12.41 -14.96
CA LEU A 11 -34.90 -11.95 -16.13
C LEU A 11 -33.52 -11.49 -15.65
N ILE A 12 -32.53 -12.38 -15.70
CA ILE A 12 -31.12 -12.02 -15.50
C ILE A 12 -30.68 -11.27 -16.76
N VAL A 13 -30.70 -9.93 -16.70
CA VAL A 13 -30.06 -9.08 -17.69
C VAL A 13 -28.58 -9.07 -17.32
N ALA A 14 -27.79 -9.88 -18.02
CA ALA A 14 -26.34 -9.73 -18.03
C ALA A 14 -26.03 -8.43 -18.79
N VAL A 15 -25.87 -7.34 -18.06
CA VAL A 15 -25.29 -6.11 -18.59
C VAL A 15 -23.81 -6.40 -18.80
N LEU A 16 -23.45 -6.78 -20.02
CA LEU A 16 -22.08 -6.68 -20.50
C LEU A 16 -21.78 -5.19 -20.60
N LEU A 17 -21.26 -4.60 -19.53
CA LEU A 17 -20.53 -3.33 -19.64
C LEU A 17 -19.34 -3.62 -20.55
N ALA A 18 -19.50 -3.35 -21.83
CA ALA A 18 -18.36 -3.04 -22.67
C ALA A 18 -17.82 -1.73 -22.09
N SER A 19 -16.77 -1.83 -21.28
CA SER A 19 -15.86 -0.71 -21.02
C SER A 19 -15.41 -0.23 -22.39
N ALA A 20 -16.13 0.76 -22.92
CA ALA A 20 -15.65 1.59 -23.99
C ALA A 20 -14.50 2.38 -23.38
N GLY A 21 -13.34 1.73 -23.29
CA GLY A 21 -12.09 2.41 -23.03
C GLY A 21 -12.04 3.60 -23.96
N ILE A 22 -11.67 4.74 -23.39
CA ILE A 22 -11.45 5.99 -24.11
C ILE A 22 -10.23 5.76 -25.02
N VAL A 23 -10.42 4.95 -26.07
CA VAL A 23 -9.46 4.79 -27.15
C VAL A 23 -9.70 5.98 -28.05
N SER A 24 -9.11 7.10 -27.64
CA SER A 24 -8.81 8.19 -28.56
C SER A 24 -8.09 7.55 -29.75
N ALA A 25 -8.67 7.64 -30.94
CA ALA A 25 -8.11 7.16 -32.20
C ALA A 25 -6.86 7.97 -32.64
N GLN A 26 -6.08 8.50 -31.70
CA GLN A 26 -4.84 9.23 -31.91
C GLN A 26 -3.65 8.28 -31.74
N GLY A 27 -3.55 7.29 -32.63
CA GLY A 27 -2.38 6.42 -32.78
C GLY A 27 -2.15 5.48 -31.61
N ASP A 28 -2.08 4.18 -31.89
CA ASP A 28 -1.55 3.14 -30.98
C ASP A 28 -0.03 3.32 -30.74
N GLU A 29 0.45 4.56 -30.60
CA GLU A 29 1.83 4.82 -30.27
C GLU A 29 1.96 4.57 -28.75
N PRO A 30 2.79 3.58 -28.35
CA PRO A 30 2.91 3.23 -26.94
C PRO A 30 3.39 4.46 -26.16
N LEU A 31 2.76 4.71 -25.01
CA LEU A 31 3.21 5.75 -24.10
C LEU A 31 4.66 5.46 -23.65
N PRO A 32 5.50 6.50 -23.53
CA PRO A 32 6.86 6.30 -23.06
C PRO A 32 6.87 5.88 -21.58
N PRO A 33 7.87 5.09 -21.15
CA PRO A 33 8.04 4.79 -19.74
C PRO A 33 8.34 6.07 -18.94
N CYS A 34 7.95 6.10 -17.68
CA CYS A 34 8.30 7.20 -16.78
C CYS A 34 9.83 7.26 -16.59
N GLU A 35 10.41 8.45 -16.73
CA GLU A 35 11.85 8.68 -16.55
C GLU A 35 12.17 9.04 -15.09
N GLY A 36 13.37 8.68 -14.62
CA GLY A 36 13.90 9.08 -13.31
C GLY A 36 14.02 7.93 -12.30
N GLU A 37 14.32 8.29 -11.04
CA GLU A 37 14.43 7.34 -9.91
C GLU A 37 13.11 7.19 -9.14
N SER A 38 12.12 8.02 -9.46
CA SER A 38 10.80 8.01 -8.83
C SER A 38 9.75 8.62 -9.75
N VAL A 39 8.51 8.16 -9.63
CA VAL A 39 7.32 8.77 -10.26
C VAL A 39 6.34 9.21 -9.19
N SER A 40 5.77 10.40 -9.35
CA SER A 40 4.65 10.88 -8.54
C SER A 40 3.53 11.34 -9.45
N GLY A 41 2.30 10.93 -9.16
CA GLY A 41 1.15 11.26 -9.98
C GLY A 41 -0.11 10.50 -9.60
N THR A 42 -1.05 10.43 -10.54
CA THR A 42 -2.31 9.70 -10.35
C THR A 42 -2.40 8.57 -11.37
N VAL A 43 -2.71 7.37 -10.91
CA VAL A 43 -2.98 6.23 -11.78
C VAL A 43 -4.27 6.47 -12.56
N VAL A 44 -4.22 6.37 -13.88
CA VAL A 44 -5.36 6.61 -14.77
C VAL A 44 -5.80 5.37 -15.55
N GLU A 45 -4.95 4.35 -15.63
CA GLU A 45 -5.20 3.10 -16.34
C GLU A 45 -4.26 2.00 -15.81
N VAL A 46 -4.75 0.76 -15.80
CA VAL A 46 -3.99 -0.43 -15.42
C VAL A 46 -4.26 -1.52 -16.45
N ASP A 47 -3.20 -2.07 -17.05
CA ASP A 47 -3.25 -3.26 -17.88
C ASP A 47 -2.86 -4.47 -17.03
N GLU A 48 -3.88 -5.18 -16.51
CA GLU A 48 -3.71 -6.38 -15.69
C GLU A 48 -2.95 -7.50 -16.40
N ALA A 49 -2.98 -7.56 -17.74
CA ALA A 49 -2.36 -8.65 -18.48
C ALA A 49 -0.84 -8.47 -18.59
N THR A 50 -0.36 -7.23 -18.55
CA THR A 50 1.07 -6.90 -18.68
C THR A 50 1.68 -6.35 -17.39
N GLY A 51 0.86 -6.00 -16.39
CA GLY A 51 1.30 -5.30 -15.19
C GLY A 51 1.69 -3.84 -15.46
N THR A 52 1.29 -3.28 -16.61
CA THR A 52 1.60 -1.89 -16.98
C THR A 52 0.59 -0.96 -16.35
N VAL A 53 1.06 0.12 -15.72
CA VAL A 53 0.22 1.16 -15.13
C VAL A 53 0.52 2.49 -15.82
N THR A 54 -0.52 3.19 -16.27
CA THR A 54 -0.40 4.54 -16.81
C THR A 54 -0.60 5.56 -15.70
N VAL A 55 0.38 6.45 -15.52
CA VAL A 55 0.39 7.49 -14.50
C VAL A 55 0.30 8.87 -15.17
N GLN A 56 -0.64 9.69 -14.71
CA GLN A 56 -0.71 11.11 -15.03
C GLN A 56 0.20 11.87 -14.05
N THR A 57 1.30 12.38 -14.58
CA THR A 57 2.25 13.25 -13.87
C THR A 57 2.00 14.72 -14.21
N GLU A 58 2.71 15.63 -13.56
CA GLU A 58 2.70 17.05 -13.92
C GLU A 58 3.22 17.31 -15.35
N THR A 59 4.11 16.45 -15.86
CA THR A 59 4.74 16.60 -17.17
C THR A 59 3.98 15.92 -18.31
N GLY A 60 3.01 15.05 -17.99
CA GLY A 60 2.24 14.29 -18.97
C GLY A 60 1.93 12.86 -18.50
N LEU A 61 1.40 12.07 -19.42
CA LEU A 61 1.18 10.64 -19.23
C LEU A 61 2.46 9.86 -19.48
N CYS A 62 2.77 8.90 -18.61
CA CYS A 62 3.84 7.92 -18.81
C CYS A 62 3.40 6.56 -18.24
N THR A 63 4.14 5.51 -18.58
CA THR A 63 3.87 4.15 -18.12
C THR A 63 4.93 3.65 -17.16
N VAL A 64 4.53 2.82 -16.21
CA VAL A 64 5.42 2.02 -15.37
C VAL A 64 5.01 0.56 -15.41
N THR A 65 5.96 -0.34 -15.17
CA THR A 65 5.66 -1.77 -15.03
C THR A 65 5.76 -2.15 -13.56
N LEU A 66 4.74 -2.81 -13.04
CA LEU A 66 4.80 -3.47 -11.74
C LEU A 66 5.49 -4.82 -11.94
N ALA A 67 6.65 -5.01 -11.31
CA ALA A 67 7.41 -6.25 -11.42
C ALA A 67 6.56 -7.42 -10.90
N GLU A 68 6.35 -8.44 -11.73
CA GLU A 68 5.66 -9.66 -11.29
C GLU A 68 6.54 -10.45 -10.30
N ASP A 69 5.90 -10.95 -9.24
CA ASP A 69 6.47 -11.64 -8.07
C ASP A 69 7.60 -12.64 -8.39
N GLY A 70 8.84 -12.14 -8.42
CA GLY A 70 10.06 -12.93 -8.60
C GLY A 70 10.82 -13.18 -7.29
N MET A 71 10.18 -13.09 -6.13
CA MET A 71 10.92 -12.96 -4.88
C MET A 71 11.28 -14.27 -4.17
N ASP A 72 12.58 -14.39 -3.85
CA ASP A 72 13.18 -15.50 -3.11
C ASP A 72 13.04 -15.37 -1.56
N HIS A 73 12.52 -14.26 -1.04
CA HIS A 73 12.47 -13.96 0.40
C HIS A 73 11.04 -13.86 0.98
N PRO A 74 10.48 -14.94 1.55
CA PRO A 74 9.08 -14.97 1.99
C PRO A 74 8.74 -13.97 3.11
N ILE A 75 9.72 -13.58 3.93
CA ILE A 75 9.51 -12.55 4.97
C ILE A 75 9.49 -11.16 4.34
N ALA A 76 10.36 -10.89 3.36
CA ALA A 76 10.42 -9.59 2.71
C ALA A 76 9.13 -9.33 1.93
N SER A 77 8.63 -10.34 1.19
CA SER A 77 7.33 -10.26 0.50
C SER A 77 6.15 -10.01 1.45
N LEU A 78 6.13 -10.68 2.61
CA LEU A 78 5.10 -10.45 3.63
C LEU A 78 5.14 -9.00 4.15
N LEU A 79 6.33 -8.46 4.35
CA LEU A 79 6.49 -7.10 4.85
C LEU A 79 6.22 -6.05 3.79
N GLY A 80 6.63 -6.28 2.54
CA GLY A 80 6.27 -5.40 1.42
C GLY A 80 4.77 -5.31 1.26
N ALA A 81 4.05 -6.44 1.22
CA ALA A 81 2.59 -6.47 1.20
C ALA A 81 1.95 -5.72 2.38
N PHE A 82 2.62 -5.65 3.54
CA PHE A 82 2.13 -4.89 4.70
C PHE A 82 2.42 -3.38 4.62
N PHE A 83 3.54 -2.99 4.01
CA PHE A 83 4.03 -1.61 4.00
C PHE A 83 3.79 -0.85 2.70
N GLY A 84 3.15 -1.48 1.71
CA GLY A 84 2.68 -0.79 0.51
C GLY A 84 3.20 -1.37 -0.81
N ASP A 85 3.51 -2.66 -0.88
CA ASP A 85 3.59 -3.32 -2.20
C ASP A 85 2.25 -3.10 -2.90
N VAL A 86 2.35 -2.53 -4.10
CA VAL A 86 1.22 -2.12 -4.91
C VAL A 86 0.53 -3.36 -5.45
N SER A 87 -0.75 -3.52 -5.12
CA SER A 87 -1.61 -4.56 -5.67
C SER A 87 -2.30 -4.03 -6.94
N ILE A 88 -2.09 -4.71 -8.07
CA ILE A 88 -2.85 -4.44 -9.31
C ILE A 88 -4.35 -4.50 -9.06
N GLY A 89 -4.81 -5.47 -8.25
CA GLY A 89 -6.23 -5.61 -7.92
C GLY A 89 -6.78 -4.40 -7.18
N ASP A 90 -6.01 -3.83 -6.25
CA ASP A 90 -6.43 -2.68 -5.45
C ASP A 90 -6.49 -1.42 -6.33
N LEU A 91 -5.55 -1.26 -7.27
CA LEU A 91 -5.58 -0.16 -8.25
C LEU A 91 -6.79 -0.27 -9.19
N VAL A 92 -7.12 -1.48 -9.65
CA VAL A 92 -8.30 -1.71 -10.52
C VAL A 92 -9.58 -1.42 -9.76
N GLU A 93 -9.73 -1.92 -8.53
CA GLU A 93 -10.91 -1.63 -7.69
C GLU A 93 -11.06 -0.13 -7.42
N ALA A 94 -9.95 0.57 -7.16
CA ALA A 94 -9.96 2.02 -7.00
C ALA A 94 -10.34 2.75 -8.31
N LEU A 95 -9.81 2.32 -9.46
CA LEU A 95 -10.17 2.86 -10.77
C LEU A 95 -11.66 2.69 -11.10
N GLU A 96 -12.24 1.52 -10.77
CA GLU A 96 -13.67 1.28 -10.93
C GLU A 96 -14.50 2.16 -9.99
N THR A 97 -14.02 2.39 -8.77
CA THR A 97 -14.70 3.21 -7.77
C THR A 97 -14.78 4.68 -8.18
N VAL A 98 -13.72 5.23 -8.80
CA VAL A 98 -13.71 6.62 -9.28
C VAL A 98 -14.45 6.81 -10.61
N GLN A 99 -14.91 5.73 -11.25
CA GLN A 99 -15.72 5.78 -12.47
C GLN A 99 -17.22 5.74 -12.13
N GLY A 100 -17.98 6.59 -12.79
CA GLY A 100 -19.43 6.61 -12.60
C GLY A 100 -20.12 7.58 -13.53
N CYS A 101 -21.25 8.11 -13.10
CA CYS A 101 -22.00 9.08 -13.89
C CYS A 101 -22.39 10.30 -13.08
N ALA A 102 -22.58 11.41 -13.79
CA ALA A 102 -23.09 12.65 -13.21
C ALA A 102 -24.23 13.21 -14.06
N VAL A 103 -25.17 13.90 -13.41
CA VAL A 103 -26.31 14.58 -14.04
C VAL A 103 -26.14 16.08 -13.81
N GLU A 104 -26.30 16.89 -14.86
CA GLU A 104 -26.31 18.35 -14.76
C GLU A 104 -27.59 18.83 -14.05
N GLN A 105 -27.43 19.65 -13.02
CA GLN A 105 -28.52 20.28 -12.27
C GLN A 105 -28.35 21.81 -12.19
N GLU A 106 -29.37 22.50 -11.69
CA GLU A 106 -29.30 23.95 -11.44
C GLU A 106 -28.24 24.25 -10.37
N GLY A 107 -27.01 24.55 -10.82
CA GLY A 107 -25.89 24.89 -9.95
C GLY A 107 -24.67 23.98 -10.05
N GLY A 108 -24.69 22.92 -10.86
CA GLY A 108 -23.51 22.07 -11.07
C GLY A 108 -23.83 20.64 -11.46
N TRP A 109 -22.84 19.76 -11.36
CA TRP A 109 -22.98 18.34 -11.64
C TRP A 109 -23.20 17.56 -10.34
N LEU A 110 -24.12 16.60 -10.37
CA LEU A 110 -24.41 15.71 -9.24
C LEU A 110 -24.03 14.27 -9.60
N TRP A 111 -23.23 13.62 -8.75
CA TRP A 111 -22.94 12.19 -8.86
C TRP A 111 -24.23 11.39 -8.73
N SER A 112 -24.48 10.51 -9.70
CA SER A 112 -25.77 9.85 -9.85
C SER A 112 -25.61 8.45 -10.47
N PRO A 113 -26.54 7.52 -10.21
CA PRO A 113 -26.59 6.27 -10.97
C PRO A 113 -26.62 6.53 -12.48
N CYS A 114 -25.92 5.70 -13.23
CA CYS A 114 -25.81 5.82 -14.68
C CYS A 114 -27.13 5.58 -15.42
N GLU A 115 -28.14 5.00 -14.75
CA GLU A 115 -29.49 4.82 -15.28
C GLU A 115 -30.38 6.06 -15.14
N ALA A 116 -29.91 7.12 -14.47
CA ALA A 116 -30.65 8.36 -14.34
C ALA A 116 -30.81 9.09 -15.69
N GLU A 117 -31.95 9.76 -15.89
CA GLU A 117 -32.20 10.53 -17.11
C GLU A 117 -31.20 11.70 -17.20
N GLY A 118 -30.44 11.76 -18.29
CA GLY A 118 -29.40 12.77 -18.50
C GLY A 118 -28.07 12.48 -17.82
N ALA A 119 -27.85 11.26 -17.29
CA ALA A 119 -26.57 10.84 -16.75
C ALA A 119 -25.50 10.77 -17.86
N VAL A 120 -24.34 11.36 -17.59
CA VAL A 120 -23.15 11.35 -18.45
C VAL A 120 -22.02 10.64 -17.71
N PRO A 121 -21.28 9.72 -18.35
CA PRO A 121 -20.14 9.06 -17.72
C PRO A 121 -19.05 10.07 -17.39
N VAL A 122 -18.49 9.94 -16.18
CA VAL A 122 -17.41 10.78 -15.68
C VAL A 122 -16.42 9.92 -14.89
N ARG A 123 -15.17 10.37 -14.80
CA ARG A 123 -14.13 9.80 -13.93
C ARG A 123 -13.65 10.85 -12.95
N VAL A 124 -13.77 10.59 -11.67
CA VAL A 124 -13.22 11.47 -10.63
C VAL A 124 -11.70 11.42 -10.65
N VAL A 125 -11.06 12.58 -10.66
CA VAL A 125 -9.59 12.74 -10.73
C VAL A 125 -9.00 13.54 -9.57
N GLY A 126 -9.84 14.07 -8.68
CA GLY A 126 -9.36 14.80 -7.51
C GLY A 126 -10.49 15.39 -6.66
N GLU A 127 -10.10 16.06 -5.59
CA GLU A 127 -10.99 16.77 -4.68
C GLU A 127 -10.65 18.26 -4.64
N LYS A 128 -11.68 19.11 -4.56
CA LYS A 128 -11.54 20.57 -4.45
C LYS A 128 -12.68 21.15 -3.61
N GLU A 129 -12.32 21.80 -2.51
CA GLU A 129 -13.26 22.57 -1.66
C GLU A 129 -14.45 21.72 -1.14
N GLY A 130 -14.24 20.43 -0.90
CA GLY A 130 -15.29 19.50 -0.44
C GLY A 130 -16.23 18.98 -1.54
N ALA A 131 -15.86 19.21 -2.81
CA ALA A 131 -16.48 18.59 -3.98
C ALA A 131 -15.41 17.82 -4.78
N PHE A 132 -15.84 16.99 -5.73
CA PHE A 132 -14.93 16.20 -6.55
C PHE A 132 -14.74 16.85 -7.93
N VAL A 133 -13.53 16.78 -8.47
CA VAL A 133 -13.24 17.16 -9.86
C VAL A 133 -13.30 15.90 -10.69
N ALA A 134 -14.11 15.90 -11.75
CA ALA A 134 -14.25 14.76 -12.64
C ALA A 134 -14.00 15.17 -14.10
N LEU A 135 -13.49 14.22 -14.89
CA LEU A 135 -13.32 14.34 -16.33
C LEU A 135 -14.47 13.63 -17.06
N MET A 136 -15.04 14.32 -18.04
CA MET A 136 -15.93 13.73 -19.03
C MET A 136 -15.14 12.99 -20.12
N GLU A 137 -15.83 12.20 -20.94
CA GLU A 137 -15.23 11.48 -22.09
C GLU A 137 -14.52 12.41 -23.09
N ASP A 138 -14.95 13.66 -23.22
CA ASP A 138 -14.33 14.66 -24.09
C ASP A 138 -13.13 15.39 -23.44
N GLY A 139 -12.78 15.02 -22.21
CA GLY A 139 -11.72 15.65 -21.42
C GLY A 139 -12.15 16.91 -20.68
N THR A 140 -13.43 17.30 -20.74
CA THR A 140 -13.93 18.46 -19.99
C THR A 140 -13.92 18.17 -18.49
N GLU A 141 -13.28 19.06 -17.72
CA GLU A 141 -13.34 19.06 -16.26
C GLU A 141 -14.66 19.64 -15.75
N VAL A 142 -15.30 18.92 -14.83
CA VAL A 142 -16.49 19.37 -14.13
C VAL A 142 -16.36 19.15 -12.63
N VAL A 143 -17.03 20.00 -11.85
CA VAL A 143 -17.13 19.85 -10.39
C VAL A 143 -18.39 19.07 -10.08
N VAL A 144 -18.23 17.91 -9.47
CA VAL A 144 -19.28 16.97 -9.12
C VAL A 144 -19.51 16.98 -7.61
N THR A 145 -20.77 17.17 -7.22
CA THR A 145 -21.21 17.02 -5.83
C THR A 145 -21.67 15.58 -5.62
N VAL A 146 -21.29 14.97 -4.49
CA VAL A 146 -21.68 13.60 -4.15
C VAL A 146 -22.63 13.63 -2.96
N GLU A 147 -23.84 13.07 -3.14
CA GLU A 147 -24.80 12.96 -2.05
C GLU A 147 -24.55 11.67 -1.25
N GLY A 148 -24.38 11.83 0.06
CA GLY A 148 -24.23 10.71 0.99
C GLY A 148 -22.78 10.48 1.40
N PRO A 149 -22.50 10.36 2.71
CA PRO A 149 -21.14 10.28 3.22
C PRO A 149 -20.40 9.02 2.74
N GLY A 150 -21.09 7.90 2.56
CA GLY A 150 -20.44 6.64 2.16
C GLY A 150 -19.89 6.65 0.73
N ALA A 151 -20.54 7.35 -0.20
CA ALA A 151 -20.04 7.47 -1.57
C ALA A 151 -18.86 8.45 -1.65
N ALA A 152 -18.93 9.56 -0.90
CA ALA A 152 -17.83 10.51 -0.82
C ALA A 152 -16.58 9.88 -0.17
N GLU A 153 -16.74 9.16 0.94
CA GLU A 153 -15.66 8.43 1.61
C GLU A 153 -15.01 7.40 0.68
N ALA A 154 -15.80 6.58 -0.02
CA ALA A 154 -15.28 5.61 -0.97
C ALA A 154 -14.50 6.27 -2.14
N LEU A 155 -14.97 7.41 -2.65
CA LEU A 155 -14.24 8.16 -3.68
C LEU A 155 -12.94 8.75 -3.16
N SER A 156 -12.92 9.30 -1.94
CA SER A 156 -11.70 9.81 -1.31
C SER A 156 -10.68 8.70 -1.09
N ASP A 157 -11.10 7.55 -0.54
CA ASP A 157 -10.22 6.39 -0.31
C ASP A 157 -9.65 5.85 -1.64
N ALA A 158 -10.47 5.80 -2.69
CA ALA A 158 -10.03 5.38 -4.01
C ALA A 158 -9.04 6.38 -4.64
N LEU A 159 -9.27 7.69 -4.50
CA LEU A 159 -8.33 8.71 -4.97
C LEU A 159 -6.99 8.67 -4.22
N GLU A 160 -7.00 8.41 -2.91
CA GLU A 160 -5.78 8.21 -2.13
C GLU A 160 -5.01 6.97 -2.61
N THR A 161 -5.73 5.88 -2.93
CA THR A 161 -5.12 4.65 -3.48
C THR A 161 -4.50 4.88 -4.87
N LEU A 162 -5.12 5.72 -5.71
CA LEU A 162 -4.62 6.06 -7.04
C LEU A 162 -3.55 7.16 -7.04
N ALA A 163 -3.40 7.90 -5.95
CA ALA A 163 -2.33 8.88 -5.77
C ALA A 163 -1.04 8.15 -5.37
N VAL A 164 -0.07 8.13 -6.27
CA VAL A 164 1.10 7.27 -6.15
C VAL A 164 2.38 8.08 -6.10
N GLU A 165 3.32 7.57 -5.30
CA GLU A 165 4.71 7.98 -5.27
C GLU A 165 5.57 6.72 -5.20
N TRP A 166 6.13 6.33 -6.34
CA TRP A 166 6.84 5.06 -6.48
C TRP A 166 8.30 5.28 -6.86
N ARG A 167 9.18 4.45 -6.31
CA ARG A 167 10.58 4.37 -6.74
C ARG A 167 10.70 3.55 -8.01
N LEU A 168 11.58 3.98 -8.90
CA LEU A 168 11.85 3.33 -10.17
C LEU A 168 13.28 2.80 -10.22
N ASP A 169 13.50 1.73 -10.98
CA ASP A 169 14.81 1.13 -11.22
C ASP A 169 15.63 1.81 -12.33
N GLY A 170 15.10 2.89 -12.92
CA GLY A 170 15.69 3.60 -14.06
C GLY A 170 15.35 3.01 -15.44
N GLU A 171 14.73 1.84 -15.49
CA GLU A 171 14.16 1.24 -16.70
C GLU A 171 12.63 1.45 -16.79
N GLY A 172 12.04 2.12 -15.78
CA GLY A 172 10.62 2.40 -15.69
C GLY A 172 9.83 1.33 -14.93
N ASN A 173 10.50 0.39 -14.26
CA ASN A 173 9.83 -0.58 -13.41
C ASN A 173 9.75 -0.05 -11.98
N VAL A 174 8.62 -0.29 -11.33
CA VAL A 174 8.45 0.03 -9.91
C VAL A 174 9.28 -0.94 -9.08
N VAL A 175 10.10 -0.39 -8.19
CA VAL A 175 10.87 -1.18 -7.22
C VAL A 175 9.93 -1.58 -6.08
N PRO A 176 9.63 -2.88 -5.88
CA PRO A 176 8.79 -3.31 -4.78
C PRO A 176 9.42 -2.99 -3.42
N VAL A 177 8.59 -2.64 -2.43
CA VAL A 177 9.04 -2.37 -1.06
C VAL A 177 9.71 -3.61 -0.48
N SER A 178 9.22 -4.79 -0.85
CA SER A 178 9.79 -6.07 -0.47
C SER A 178 11.21 -6.31 -1.00
N GLU A 179 11.58 -5.82 -2.19
CA GLU A 179 12.97 -5.90 -2.68
C GLU A 179 13.90 -5.00 -1.87
N GLU A 180 13.45 -3.79 -1.54
CA GLU A 180 14.16 -2.86 -0.67
C GLU A 180 14.39 -3.47 0.73
N ILE A 181 13.35 -4.08 1.30
CA ILE A 181 13.44 -4.80 2.58
C ILE A 181 14.44 -5.96 2.51
N ALA A 182 14.46 -6.72 1.41
CA ALA A 182 15.41 -7.80 1.21
C ALA A 182 16.85 -7.25 1.14
N ALA A 183 17.08 -6.19 0.38
CA ALA A 183 18.39 -5.54 0.26
C ALA A 183 18.91 -5.07 1.63
N TYR A 184 18.11 -4.34 2.41
CA TYR A 184 18.52 -3.91 3.75
C TYR A 184 18.77 -5.08 4.72
N HIS A 185 18.04 -6.18 4.55
CA HIS A 185 18.29 -7.39 5.34
C HIS A 185 19.63 -8.05 4.99
N GLU A 186 20.01 -8.11 3.72
CA GLU A 186 21.31 -8.61 3.28
C GLU A 186 22.48 -7.76 3.80
N GLU A 187 22.26 -6.46 4.02
CA GLU A 187 23.19 -5.55 4.69
C GLU A 187 23.31 -5.80 6.21
N GLY A 188 22.55 -6.75 6.75
CA GLY A 188 22.62 -7.17 8.15
C GLY A 188 21.57 -6.54 9.06
N ILE A 189 20.61 -5.78 8.52
CA ILE A 189 19.51 -5.22 9.31
C ILE A 189 18.43 -6.29 9.49
N GLY A 190 18.25 -6.78 10.71
CA GLY A 190 17.23 -7.80 10.98
C GLY A 190 15.81 -7.30 10.68
N PHE A 191 14.93 -8.18 10.17
CA PHE A 191 13.54 -7.84 9.82
C PHE A 191 12.75 -7.15 10.95
N GLY A 192 13.00 -7.53 12.21
CA GLY A 192 12.33 -6.90 13.36
C GLY A 192 12.72 -5.44 13.60
N VAL A 193 13.87 -5.00 13.08
CA VAL A 193 14.28 -3.59 13.03
C VAL A 193 13.63 -2.92 11.82
N LEU A 194 13.72 -3.52 10.63
CA LEU A 194 13.09 -2.98 9.41
C LEU A 194 11.61 -2.67 9.60
N VAL A 195 10.84 -3.60 10.16
CA VAL A 195 9.41 -3.41 10.49
C VAL A 195 9.17 -2.15 11.32
N LYS A 196 10.07 -1.81 12.25
CA LYS A 196 9.94 -0.61 13.08
C LYS A 196 10.30 0.64 12.31
N LEU A 197 11.33 0.60 11.47
CA LEU A 197 11.73 1.73 10.64
C LEU A 197 10.64 2.06 9.61
N TYR A 198 10.10 1.07 8.90
CA TYR A 198 8.96 1.27 7.99
C TYR A 198 7.71 1.77 8.71
N ALA A 199 7.37 1.19 9.86
CA ALA A 199 6.23 1.68 10.65
C ALA A 199 6.41 3.11 11.18
N MET A 200 7.66 3.57 11.35
CA MET A 200 7.96 4.96 11.70
C MET A 200 7.82 5.87 10.49
N ALA A 201 8.42 5.52 9.36
CA ALA A 201 8.30 6.31 8.14
C ALA A 201 6.83 6.50 7.74
N SER A 202 6.03 5.44 7.79
CA SER A 202 4.57 5.52 7.53
C SER A 202 3.83 6.42 8.53
N ALA A 203 4.31 6.56 9.77
CA ALA A 203 3.68 7.37 10.80
C ALA A 203 4.19 8.82 10.85
N LEU A 204 5.28 9.14 10.14
CA LEU A 204 6.00 10.40 10.23
C LEU A 204 6.16 10.98 8.82
N PRO A 205 5.37 12.00 8.43
CA PRO A 205 5.29 12.47 7.04
C PRO A 205 6.61 13.06 6.51
N ASP A 206 7.51 13.49 7.39
CA ASP A 206 8.77 14.15 7.04
C ASP A 206 10.00 13.22 7.20
N VAL A 207 9.80 11.92 7.41
CA VAL A 207 10.89 10.97 7.71
C VAL A 207 10.80 9.76 6.80
N THR A 208 11.83 9.55 5.99
CA THR A 208 11.88 8.40 5.08
C THR A 208 12.47 7.16 5.75
N VAL A 209 12.25 5.99 5.15
CA VAL A 209 12.90 4.75 5.59
C VAL A 209 14.42 4.86 5.44
N ASP A 210 14.90 5.46 4.35
CA ASP A 210 16.33 5.68 4.08
C ASP A 210 16.99 6.51 5.18
N ASP A 211 16.33 7.57 5.66
CA ASP A 211 16.83 8.39 6.79
C ASP A 211 16.98 7.55 8.06
N LEU A 212 15.99 6.71 8.35
CA LEU A 212 15.96 5.85 9.54
C LEU A 212 16.97 4.70 9.45
N VAL A 213 17.17 4.14 8.25
CA VAL A 213 18.19 3.13 7.98
C VAL A 213 19.58 3.74 8.11
N ALA A 214 19.83 4.91 7.52
CA ALA A 214 21.10 5.63 7.65
C ALA A 214 21.40 5.96 9.12
N ALA A 215 20.40 6.42 9.86
CA ALA A 215 20.47 6.62 11.30
C ALA A 215 20.92 5.34 12.03
N PHE A 216 20.27 4.21 11.76
CA PHE A 216 20.62 2.92 12.37
C PHE A 216 22.04 2.46 12.00
N GLN A 217 22.42 2.56 10.72
CA GLN A 217 23.75 2.19 10.22
C GLN A 217 24.87 3.09 10.78
N SER A 218 24.55 4.32 11.18
CA SER A 218 25.50 5.20 11.89
C SER A 218 25.81 4.73 13.33
N GLY A 219 25.12 3.69 13.82
CA GLY A 219 25.31 3.10 15.13
C GLY A 219 24.27 3.49 16.16
N MET A 220 23.27 4.31 15.79
CA MET A 220 22.17 4.64 16.69
C MET A 220 21.32 3.40 16.98
N GLY A 221 21.07 3.16 18.27
CA GLY A 221 20.16 2.11 18.70
C GLY A 221 18.72 2.46 18.35
N ILE A 222 17.86 1.45 18.13
CA ILE A 222 16.43 1.68 17.85
C ILE A 222 15.72 2.51 18.93
N GLY A 223 16.18 2.45 20.19
CA GLY A 223 15.66 3.26 21.29
C GLY A 223 16.04 4.74 21.19
N GLU A 224 17.19 5.06 20.62
CA GLU A 224 17.65 6.43 20.35
C GLU A 224 16.87 7.01 19.17
N ILE A 225 16.72 6.23 18.09
CA ILE A 225 15.88 6.59 16.94
C ILE A 225 14.44 6.89 17.40
N PHE A 226 13.86 6.06 18.28
CA PHE A 226 12.54 6.32 18.85
C PHE A 226 12.45 7.58 19.73
N HIS A 227 13.57 7.98 20.33
CA HIS A 227 13.63 9.20 21.15
C HIS A 227 13.70 10.44 20.27
N GLU A 228 14.47 10.36 19.18
CA GLU A 228 14.72 11.47 18.26
C GLU A 228 13.55 11.73 17.31
N TYR A 229 13.06 10.68 16.64
CA TYR A 229 12.02 10.79 15.61
C TYR A 229 10.61 10.51 16.15
N GLY A 230 10.50 9.96 17.36
CA GLY A 230 9.23 9.56 17.97
C GLY A 230 8.96 8.07 17.87
N ARG A 231 7.90 7.60 18.56
CA ARG A 231 7.54 6.18 18.61
C ARG A 231 6.42 5.87 17.64
N PRO A 232 6.56 4.82 16.81
CA PRO A 232 5.45 4.37 15.98
C PRO A 232 4.35 3.79 16.87
N SER A 233 3.11 3.85 16.39
CA SER A 233 1.97 3.19 17.05
C SER A 233 2.07 1.65 16.99
N VAL A 234 2.85 1.12 16.05
CA VAL A 234 3.11 -0.31 15.83
C VAL A 234 4.53 -0.65 16.29
N LEU A 235 4.66 -1.48 17.34
CA LEU A 235 5.96 -1.81 17.95
C LEU A 235 6.58 -3.15 17.46
N GLY A 236 5.88 -3.90 16.60
CA GLY A 236 6.42 -5.13 16.00
C GLY A 236 5.39 -6.02 15.30
N VAL A 237 5.87 -7.09 14.65
CA VAL A 237 5.09 -7.98 13.76
C VAL A 237 3.85 -8.59 14.43
N GLY A 238 3.90 -8.88 15.73
CA GLY A 238 2.73 -9.39 16.47
C GLY A 238 1.55 -8.40 16.51
N HIS A 239 1.82 -7.10 16.40
CA HIS A 239 0.77 -6.08 16.26
C HIS A 239 0.26 -5.98 14.82
N ALA A 240 1.10 -6.23 13.81
CA ALA A 240 0.73 -6.23 12.40
C ALA A 240 -0.21 -7.41 12.06
N VAL A 241 0.08 -8.61 12.56
CA VAL A 241 -0.72 -9.82 12.31
C VAL A 241 -2.04 -9.83 13.11
N GLY A 242 -2.14 -9.07 14.20
CA GLY A 242 -3.28 -9.12 15.13
C GLY A 242 -4.50 -8.26 14.78
N ARG A 243 -4.47 -7.42 13.73
CA ARG A 243 -5.57 -6.47 13.44
C ARG A 243 -6.83 -7.08 12.81
N GLY A 244 -6.78 -8.33 12.34
CA GLY A 244 -7.92 -8.98 11.68
C GLY A 244 -9.02 -9.56 12.58
N HIS A 245 -8.87 -9.60 13.91
CA HIS A 245 -9.83 -10.21 14.83
C HIS A 245 -10.17 -9.28 16.00
N SER A 246 -10.96 -8.23 15.74
CA SER A 246 -11.48 -7.32 16.76
C SER A 246 -12.81 -7.79 17.39
N GLY A 247 -12.99 -9.09 17.56
CA GLY A 247 -14.07 -9.67 18.37
C GLY A 247 -13.47 -10.43 19.56
N ASP A 248 -13.89 -10.11 20.78
CA ASP A 248 -13.54 -10.78 22.04
C ASP A 248 -12.12 -10.58 22.62
N ARG A 249 -11.85 -9.35 23.07
CA ARG A 249 -10.67 -9.03 23.91
C ARG A 249 -10.75 -9.53 25.37
N HIS A 250 -11.32 -10.71 25.66
CA HIS A 250 -11.44 -11.17 27.06
C HIS A 250 -10.95 -12.60 27.35
N SER A 251 -10.35 -13.30 26.38
CA SER A 251 -9.73 -14.60 26.65
C SER A 251 -8.23 -14.52 26.43
N PRO A 252 -7.41 -14.72 27.49
CA PRO A 252 -6.00 -15.01 27.31
C PRO A 252 -5.85 -16.22 26.37
N PRO A 253 -4.83 -16.25 25.51
CA PRO A 253 -4.57 -17.40 24.67
C PRO A 253 -4.48 -18.70 25.49
N ASP A 254 -5.28 -19.71 25.12
CA ASP A 254 -5.42 -21.04 25.77
C ASP A 254 -4.12 -21.88 25.79
N HIS A 255 -3.01 -21.33 25.31
CA HIS A 255 -1.68 -21.95 25.35
C HIS A 255 -0.78 -21.36 26.44
N ALA A 256 -1.27 -20.42 27.26
CA ALA A 256 -0.69 -20.17 28.56
C ALA A 256 -0.96 -21.40 29.44
N GLY A 257 -0.06 -22.38 29.37
CA GLY A 257 -0.08 -23.54 30.26
C GLY A 257 -0.27 -23.09 31.71
N PRO A 258 -0.96 -23.91 32.54
CA PRO A 258 -1.26 -23.54 33.91
C PRO A 258 0.03 -23.06 34.59
N PRO A 259 0.01 -21.96 35.35
CA PRO A 259 1.18 -21.55 36.10
C PRO A 259 1.59 -22.74 36.95
N SER A 260 2.79 -23.27 36.70
CA SER A 260 3.40 -24.28 37.56
C SER A 260 3.68 -23.59 38.89
N GLY A 261 2.66 -23.60 39.75
CA GLY A 261 2.72 -23.25 41.15
C GLY A 261 3.52 -24.31 41.87
N GLU A 262 4.85 -24.19 41.79
CA GLU A 262 5.73 -24.74 42.79
C GLU A 262 6.45 -23.58 43.48
N ASP A 263 6.05 -23.38 44.74
CA ASP A 263 6.72 -22.52 45.71
C ASP A 263 8.23 -22.77 45.71
N HIS A 264 9.00 -21.81 45.20
CA HIS A 264 10.42 -21.70 45.50
C HIS A 264 10.64 -20.61 46.57
N PRO A 265 10.72 -20.97 47.86
CA PRO A 265 11.20 -20.05 48.88
C PRO A 265 12.71 -19.92 48.74
N GLY A 266 13.13 -18.80 48.17
CA GLY A 266 14.43 -18.21 48.41
C GLY A 266 15.46 -18.44 47.31
N ARG A 267 15.85 -17.33 46.67
CA ARG A 267 17.26 -16.90 46.57
C ARG A 267 17.36 -15.55 45.88
N GLY A 268 17.91 -14.59 46.61
CA GLY A 268 18.97 -13.70 46.15
C GLY A 268 18.59 -12.65 45.09
N HIS A 269 18.38 -11.43 45.57
CA HIS A 269 18.56 -10.22 44.78
C HIS A 269 20.01 -10.15 44.24
N GLY A 270 20.17 -10.44 42.95
CA GLY A 270 21.39 -10.18 42.20
C GLY A 270 21.02 -9.42 40.94
N TRP A 271 21.17 -8.10 40.97
CA TRP A 271 21.11 -7.24 39.78
C TRP A 271 22.31 -7.58 38.89
N GLY A 272 22.14 -8.58 38.03
CA GLY A 272 23.11 -8.98 37.02
C GLY A 272 23.08 -8.01 35.85
N ARG A 273 24.21 -7.37 35.61
CA ARG A 273 24.55 -6.65 34.38
C ARG A 273 24.17 -7.48 33.16
N THR A 274 23.42 -6.89 32.24
CA THR A 274 23.36 -7.37 30.87
C THR A 274 24.62 -6.88 30.17
N ASP A 275 25.61 -7.75 30.10
CA ASP A 275 26.72 -7.61 29.16
C ASP A 275 26.14 -7.68 27.75
N HIS A 276 26.30 -6.60 26.99
CA HIS A 276 26.02 -6.58 25.56
C HIS A 276 26.98 -7.55 24.84
N PRO A 277 26.52 -8.34 23.86
CA PRO A 277 27.44 -9.02 22.96
C PRO A 277 28.14 -7.95 22.11
N VAL A 278 29.43 -7.76 22.38
CA VAL A 278 30.36 -7.09 21.47
C VAL A 278 30.39 -7.93 20.19
N TRP A 279 29.90 -7.37 19.10
CA TRP A 279 30.16 -7.89 17.75
C TRP A 279 31.66 -7.74 17.49
N GLY A 280 32.40 -8.79 17.81
CA GLY A 280 33.84 -8.88 17.59
C GLY A 280 34.14 -9.18 16.13
N SER A 281 34.29 -8.14 15.33
CA SER A 281 35.08 -8.18 14.10
C SER A 281 36.56 -8.11 14.48
N ASP A 282 37.19 -9.25 14.77
CA ASP A 282 38.65 -9.38 14.76
C ASP A 282 39.11 -10.84 14.80
N HIS A 283 39.47 -11.36 13.63
CA HIS A 283 40.40 -12.49 13.52
C HIS A 283 41.64 -12.09 12.74
N PRO A 284 42.73 -11.70 13.43
CA PRO A 284 44.04 -11.59 12.81
C PRO A 284 44.61 -12.99 12.57
N GLY A 285 44.86 -13.31 11.30
CA GLY A 285 45.56 -14.51 10.88
C GLY A 285 46.95 -14.60 11.50
N ARG A 286 47.12 -15.49 12.49
CA ARG A 286 48.44 -15.91 12.96
C ARG A 286 48.98 -17.02 12.08
N GLY A 287 50.05 -16.70 11.36
CA GLY A 287 50.93 -17.69 10.75
C GLY A 287 51.50 -18.67 11.78
N ARG A 288 51.64 -19.92 11.36
CA ARG A 288 52.64 -20.84 11.90
C ARG A 288 53.50 -21.31 10.75
N GLY A 289 54.76 -20.87 10.77
CA GLY A 289 55.82 -21.57 10.09
C GLY A 289 56.00 -22.97 10.68
N ARG A 290 56.41 -23.90 9.83
CA ARG A 290 57.10 -25.12 10.24
C ARG A 290 58.29 -25.30 9.31
N ASP A 291 59.47 -25.19 9.89
CA ASP A 291 60.72 -25.62 9.31
C ASP A 291 60.70 -27.14 9.08
N LYS A 292 61.09 -27.57 7.87
CA LYS A 292 62.21 -28.48 7.58
C LYS A 292 62.27 -28.79 6.09
#